data_AF-A0A5D3Y8S9-F1
#
_entry.id   AF-A0A5D3Y8S9-F1
#
_cell.length_a   1.000
_cell.length_b   1.000
_cell.length_c   1.000
_cell.angle_alpha   90.00
_cell.angle_beta   90.00
_cell.angle_gamma   90.00
#
_symmetry.space_group_name_H-M   'P 1'
#
loop_
_entity.id
_entity.type
_entity.pdbx_description
1 polymer ?
#
loop_
_entity_poly.entity_id
_entity_poly.type
_entity_poly.pdbx_seq_one_letter_code
_entity_poly.pdbx_strand_id
1 'polypeptide(L)' 'MALTHNLGFPRMGARRELKQALEAYWRREIDVQQLKDQAKAIRKKIGCCKKKRV' A
#
# COMPACT_ATOMS: atom_id res chain seq x y z
N MET A 1 -0.94 -3.98 32.62
CA MET A 1 -0.09 -3.52 31.49
C MET A 1 -1.02 -3.21 30.32
N ALA A 2 -0.89 -2.05 29.69
CA ALA A 2 -1.79 -1.62 28.61
C ALA A 2 -1.28 -2.13 27.24
N LEU A 3 -2.18 -2.69 26.43
CA LEU A 3 -1.91 -3.09 25.04
C LEU A 3 -2.22 -1.93 24.10
N THR A 4 -1.27 -1.58 23.23
CA THR A 4 -1.45 -0.48 22.27
C THR A 4 -2.11 -1.02 20.99
N HIS A 5 -3.30 -0.50 20.66
CA HIS A 5 -4.02 -0.86 19.43
C HIS A 5 -3.90 0.25 18.38
N ASN A 6 -3.45 -0.11 17.18
CA ASN A 6 -3.41 0.80 16.03
C ASN A 6 -4.59 0.51 15.09
N LEU A 7 -5.49 1.48 14.94
CA LEU A 7 -6.73 1.34 14.15
C LEU A 7 -6.51 1.29 12.63
N GLY A 8 -5.33 1.70 12.14
CA GLY A 8 -5.05 1.68 10.71
C GLY A 8 -3.69 2.24 10.33
N PHE A 9 -3.33 2.03 9.07
CA PHE A 9 -2.12 2.58 8.46
C PHE A 9 -2.43 3.19 7.10
N PRO A 10 -1.73 4.26 6.68
CA PRO A 10 -1.93 4.87 5.37
C PRO A 10 -1.69 3.88 4.23
N ARG A 11 -2.70 3.70 3.37
CA ARG A 11 -2.69 2.76 2.24
C ARG A 11 -1.92 3.25 1.00
N MET A 12 -1.53 4.52 0.97
CA MET A 12 -0.91 5.17 -0.19
C MET A 12 0.53 4.72 -0.45
N GLY A 13 1.19 4.10 0.54
CA GLY A 13 2.63 3.80 0.49
C GLY A 13 3.49 5.04 0.77
N ALA A 14 4.77 4.82 1.12
CA ALA A 14 5.67 5.88 1.59
C ALA A 14 5.90 7.00 0.56
N ARG A 15 5.79 6.70 -0.74
CA ARG A 15 6.01 7.64 -1.84
C ARG A 15 4.76 7.88 -2.70
N ARG A 16 3.56 7.67 -2.14
CA ARG A 16 2.29 7.73 -2.89
C ARG A 16 2.25 6.77 -4.09
N GLU A 17 2.86 5.59 -3.93
CA GLU A 17 2.96 4.53 -4.93
C GLU A 17 1.57 4.15 -5.48
N LEU A 18 0.54 4.12 -4.62
CA LEU A 18 -0.84 3.80 -5.03
C LEU A 18 -1.45 4.87 -5.97
N LYS A 19 -1.09 6.15 -5.77
CA LYS A 19 -1.58 7.25 -6.60
C LYS A 19 -1.04 7.12 -8.03
N GLN A 20 0.25 6.85 -8.17
CA GLN A 20 0.92 6.70 -9.45
C GLN A 20 0.35 5.51 -10.24
N ALA A 21 0.11 4.38 -9.57
CA ALA A 21 -0.52 3.21 -10.17
C ALA A 21 -1.93 3.51 -10.72
N LEU A 22 -2.74 4.26 -9.97
CA LEU A 22 -4.08 4.66 -10.41
C LEU A 22 -4.04 5.62 -11.61
N GLU A 23 -3.13 6.58 -11.60
CA GLU A 23 -2.94 7.51 -12.73
C GLU A 23 -2.50 6.76 -14.00
N ALA A 24 -1.58 5.80 -13.88
CA ALA A 24 -1.15 4.96 -15.01
C ALA A 24 -2.31 4.10 -15.55
N TYR A 25 -3.15 3.56 -14.67
CA TYR A 25 -4.33 2.78 -15.06
C TYR A 25 -5.34 3.65 -15.82
N TRP A 26 -5.61 4.88 -15.34
CA TRP A 26 -6.49 5.82 -16.04
C TRP A 26 -5.96 6.24 -17.41
N ARG A 27 -4.63 6.32 -17.56
CA ARG A 27 -3.96 6.54 -18.86
C ARG A 27 -3.92 5.30 -19.76
N ARG A 28 -4.44 4.15 -19.30
CA ARG A 28 -4.38 2.84 -19.99
C ARG A 28 -2.96 2.35 -20.24
N GLU A 29 -1.99 2.80 -19.45
CA GLU A 29 -0.59 2.36 -19.53
C GLU A 29 -0.38 1.00 -18.84
N ILE A 30 -1.24 0.67 -17.88
CA ILE A 30 -1.21 -0.59 -17.13
C ILE A 30 -2.58 -1.26 -17.12
N ASP A 31 -2.61 -2.59 -17.02
CA ASP A 31 -3.84 -3.36 -16.88
C ASP A 31 -4.36 -3.40 -15.44
N VAL A 32 -5.64 -3.73 -15.27
CA VAL A 32 -6.28 -3.87 -13.96
C VAL A 32 -5.61 -4.95 -13.10
N GLN A 33 -5.02 -5.99 -13.70
CA GLN A 33 -4.25 -6.99 -12.96
C GLN A 33 -2.97 -6.39 -12.38
N GLN A 34 -2.23 -5.61 -13.18
CA GLN A 34 -1.01 -4.93 -12.73
C GLN A 34 -1.30 -3.93 -11.60
N LEU A 35 -2.42 -3.20 -11.68
CA LEU A 35 -2.88 -2.34 -10.60
C LEU A 35 -3.15 -3.12 -9.30
N LYS A 36 -3.81 -4.28 -9.39
CA LYS A 36 -4.09 -5.13 -8.22
C LYS A 36 -2.82 -5.70 -7.60
N ASP A 37 -1.86 -6.12 -8.43
CA ASP A 37 -0.58 -6.65 -7.97
C ASP A 37 0.26 -5.59 -7.27
N GLN A 38 0.32 -4.38 -7.83
CA GLN A 38 0.97 -3.24 -7.17
C GLN A 38 0.29 -2.89 -5.84
N ALA A 39 -1.05 -2.85 -5.80
CA ALA A 39 -1.78 -2.62 -4.55
C ALA A 39 -1.50 -3.71 -3.50
N LYS A 40 -1.37 -4.98 -3.91
CA LYS A 40 -1.02 -6.11 -3.04
C LYS A 40 0.40 -5.97 -2.49
N ALA A 41 1.36 -5.57 -3.33
CA ALA A 41 2.74 -5.32 -2.94
C ALA A 41 2.84 -4.18 -1.91
N ILE A 42 2.12 -3.07 -2.13
CA ILE A 42 2.07 -1.94 -1.19
C ILE A 42 1.52 -2.38 0.17
N ARG A 43 0.42 -3.15 0.19
CA ARG A 43 -0.14 -3.69 1.45
C ARG A 43 0.85 -4.59 2.18
N LYS A 44 1.57 -5.45 1.46
CA LYS A 44 2.60 -6.32 2.03
C LYS A 44 3.75 -5.51 2.64
N LYS A 45 4.19 -4.46 1.96
CA LYS A 45 5.24 -3.53 2.41
C LYS A 45 4.82 -2.77 3.67
N ILE A 46 3.59 -2.24 3.70
CA ILE A 46 3.01 -1.61 4.90
C ILE A 46 2.95 -2.62 6.05
N GLY A 47 2.44 -3.84 5.81
CA GLY A 47 2.35 -4.90 6.82
C GLY A 47 3.71 -5.35 7.39
N CYS A 48 4.76 -5.41 6.56
CA CYS A 48 6.12 -5.67 6.99
C CYS A 48 6.66 -4.55 7.90
N CYS A 49 6.36 -3.29 7.57
CA CYS A 49 6.75 -2.14 8.39
C CYS A 49 6.06 -2.15 9.77
N LYS A 50 4.80 -2.61 9.87
CA LYS A 50 4.10 -2.79 11.17
C LYS A 50 4.87 -3.71 12.12
N LYS A 51 5.54 -4.75 11.59
CA LYS A 51 6.27 -5.75 12.39
C LYS A 51 7.67 -5.31 12.80
N LYS A 52 8.25 -4.29 12.16
CA LYS A 52 9.63 -3.83 12.39
C LYS A 52 9.75 -2.70 13.42
N ARG A 53 8.63 -2.23 14.00
CA ARG A 53 8.61 -1.16 15.01
C ARG A 53 8.18 -1.73 16.36
N VAL A 54 8.93 -2.73 16.83
CA VAL A 54 9.08 -3.13 18.24
C VAL A 54 10.55 -3.48 18.42
#